data_AF-A0A0B7MT32-F1
#
_entry.id   AF-A0A0B7MT32-F1
#
_cell.length_a   1.000
_cell.length_b   1.000
_cell.length_c   1.000
_cell.angle_alpha   90.00
_cell.angle_beta   90.00
_cell.angle_gamma   90.00
#
_symmetry.space_group_name_H-M   'P 1'
#
loop_
_entity.id
_entity.type
_entity.pdbx_description
1 polymer ?
#
loop_
_entity_poly.entity_id
_entity_poly.type
_entity_poly.pdbx_seq_one_letter_code
_entity_poly.pdbx_strand_id
1 'polypeptide(L)'
;MRVLTWNVNGLSTTLQYHPWSDTKSYKVLLDALDSDIICFQEVKCQRSKLTREMALVPGYHAYFSFSKVKLGYSGVAVYVKDTVMQPRQTYEGITGILDADSDFVYNLSTPAKLLDDEGRCIILDFGFFILLNIYFPNDANETRFDFKMDYHHCVQKRIESFLNHGKQVLLVGDINAVHEEIDHCDAKQSMKDHDISDFKDLPHRRWLDNMIDPKGPLIDMARLYHPNRSKMYTCWNTRLNARPGNFGTRIDYILASKGLKPWFKYADIQPDILGSDHCPVYADFLPINQDTQDQHVSSYPSPLLASNFTEFKQNKLSNYFGKSSSLPHSTPPSSSQPSAPSSTHSTSSLKRSASTSFNTTQNKKAASSKRPAPKTAFANYFTKKTDNATDTDKISNTTSTKQQLPQHEDQHQQDVDLDALIKEAQEKQVKAKVWTSIFKAPKIPTCTFHKQPCVERIVTKKGPNAGRAFYICSKPTGPKDGPKDEYSCDFFQWKQQTNTRGRQ
;
A
#
# COMPACT_ATOMS: atom_id res chain seq x y z
N MET A 1 6.45 -17.25 -0.44
CA MET A 1 5.62 -16.14 0.08
C MET A 1 5.36 -15.20 -1.08
N ARG A 2 4.13 -14.71 -1.27
CA ARG A 2 3.81 -13.69 -2.28
C ARG A 2 3.31 -12.41 -1.62
N VAL A 3 3.84 -11.28 -2.08
CA VAL A 3 3.31 -9.93 -1.81
C VAL A 3 2.64 -9.43 -3.08
N LEU A 4 1.44 -8.87 -2.95
CA LEU A 4 0.66 -8.28 -4.03
C LEU A 4 0.20 -6.88 -3.65
N THR A 5 0.15 -5.98 -4.62
CA THR A 5 -0.40 -4.63 -4.47
C THR A 5 -1.41 -4.32 -5.57
N TRP A 6 -2.47 -3.57 -5.24
CA TRP A 6 -3.52 -3.20 -6.19
C TRP A 6 -4.27 -1.94 -5.72
N ASN A 7 -4.30 -0.89 -6.55
CA ASN A 7 -5.27 0.19 -6.37
C ASN A 7 -6.67 -0.35 -6.74
N VAL A 8 -7.54 -0.51 -5.74
CA VAL A 8 -8.86 -1.16 -5.90
C VAL A 8 -9.98 -0.20 -6.31
N ASN A 9 -9.69 1.10 -6.39
CA ASN A 9 -10.64 2.16 -6.72
C ASN A 9 -11.98 2.04 -5.96
N GLY A 10 -11.89 1.79 -4.66
CA GLY A 10 -13.00 1.60 -3.72
C GLY A 10 -13.27 0.13 -3.41
N LEU A 11 -12.87 -0.31 -2.22
CA LEU A 11 -13.01 -1.70 -1.75
C LEU A 11 -14.47 -2.18 -1.67
N SER A 12 -15.41 -1.27 -1.40
CA SER A 12 -16.86 -1.56 -1.42
C SER A 12 -17.45 -1.67 -2.83
N THR A 13 -16.82 -1.04 -3.81
CA THR A 13 -17.22 -1.05 -5.22
C THR A 13 -16.55 -2.17 -6.02
N THR A 14 -15.38 -2.67 -5.61
CA THR A 14 -14.71 -3.81 -6.27
C THR A 14 -15.64 -5.03 -6.43
N LEU A 15 -16.44 -5.35 -5.39
CA LEU A 15 -17.43 -6.45 -5.40
C LEU A 15 -18.68 -6.18 -6.28
N GLN A 16 -18.76 -5.06 -6.98
CA GLN A 16 -19.85 -4.73 -7.90
C GLN A 16 -19.47 -4.99 -9.37
N TYR A 17 -18.18 -5.24 -9.63
CA TYR A 17 -17.64 -5.51 -10.97
C TYR A 17 -17.32 -6.99 -11.15
N HIS A 18 -17.47 -7.50 -12.38
CA HIS A 18 -17.06 -8.86 -12.73
C HIS A 18 -15.54 -9.06 -12.54
N PRO A 19 -15.06 -10.22 -12.04
CA PRO A 19 -15.82 -11.42 -11.65
C PRO A 19 -16.39 -11.38 -10.22
N TRP A 20 -16.09 -10.33 -9.45
CA TRP A 20 -16.41 -10.23 -8.03
C TRP A 20 -17.90 -10.01 -7.75
N SER A 21 -18.63 -9.47 -8.72
CA SER A 21 -20.09 -9.30 -8.73
C SER A 21 -20.88 -10.58 -8.47
N ASP A 22 -20.29 -11.73 -8.76
CA ASP A 22 -21.01 -13.00 -8.87
C ASP A 22 -21.06 -13.72 -7.52
N THR A 23 -20.01 -13.56 -6.70
CA THR A 23 -19.91 -14.12 -5.34
C THR A 23 -20.05 -13.08 -4.23
N LYS A 24 -19.71 -11.81 -4.52
CA LYS A 24 -19.74 -10.67 -3.58
C LYS A 24 -19.09 -10.97 -2.22
N SER A 25 -17.96 -11.69 -2.24
CA SER A 25 -17.26 -12.12 -1.04
C SER A 25 -15.81 -11.64 -1.01
N TYR A 26 -15.45 -10.88 0.02
CA TYR A 26 -14.05 -10.49 0.27
C TYR A 26 -13.12 -11.68 0.47
N LYS A 27 -13.63 -12.79 1.05
CA LYS A 27 -12.83 -14.01 1.16
C LYS A 27 -12.52 -14.60 -0.21
N VAL A 28 -13.52 -14.74 -1.08
CA VAL A 28 -13.30 -15.27 -2.44
C VAL A 28 -12.35 -14.37 -3.22
N LEU A 29 -12.47 -13.05 -3.09
CA LEU A 29 -11.56 -12.08 -3.71
C LEU A 29 -10.11 -12.26 -3.22
N LEU A 30 -9.89 -12.31 -1.91
CA LEU A 30 -8.53 -12.41 -1.33
C LEU A 30 -7.90 -13.79 -1.55
N ASP A 31 -8.70 -14.87 -1.53
CA ASP A 31 -8.24 -16.21 -1.88
C ASP A 31 -7.83 -16.28 -3.37
N ALA A 32 -8.61 -15.68 -4.27
CA ALA A 32 -8.35 -15.67 -5.72
C ALA A 32 -7.13 -14.83 -6.13
N LEU A 33 -6.72 -13.85 -5.30
CA LEU A 33 -5.46 -13.11 -5.47
C LEU A 33 -4.21 -13.94 -5.11
N ASP A 34 -4.37 -15.16 -4.56
CA ASP A 34 -3.31 -16.15 -4.29
C ASP A 34 -2.03 -15.53 -3.70
N SER A 35 -2.20 -14.69 -2.68
CA SER A 35 -1.13 -13.88 -2.10
C SER A 35 -1.17 -13.90 -0.58
N ASP A 36 -0.01 -13.85 0.06
CA ASP A 36 0.11 -13.97 1.52
C ASP A 36 0.03 -12.61 2.22
N ILE A 37 0.46 -11.56 1.52
CA ILE A 37 0.30 -10.16 1.92
C ILE A 37 -0.32 -9.43 0.72
N ILE A 38 -1.49 -8.84 0.92
CA ILE A 38 -2.28 -8.15 -0.10
C ILE A 38 -2.45 -6.69 0.32
N CYS A 39 -1.90 -5.78 -0.47
CA CYS A 39 -1.89 -4.34 -0.22
C CYS A 39 -2.88 -3.64 -1.15
N PHE A 40 -3.88 -2.97 -0.60
CA PHE A 40 -4.85 -2.19 -1.35
C PHE A 40 -4.66 -0.68 -1.15
N GLN A 41 -4.78 0.04 -2.26
CA GLN A 41 -4.82 1.50 -2.34
C GLN A 41 -6.21 1.98 -2.79
N GLU A 42 -6.52 3.25 -2.53
CA GLU A 42 -7.86 3.86 -2.74
C GLU A 42 -9.00 2.98 -2.20
N VAL A 43 -8.88 2.54 -0.95
CA VAL A 43 -9.91 1.75 -0.27
C VAL A 43 -11.26 2.48 -0.26
N LYS A 44 -11.27 3.82 -0.24
CA LYS A 44 -12.43 4.73 -0.24
C LYS A 44 -13.51 4.37 0.80
N CYS A 45 -13.10 3.68 1.85
CA CYS A 45 -13.93 3.35 2.99
C CYS A 45 -13.64 4.33 4.14
N GLN A 46 -14.60 4.48 5.04
CA GLN A 46 -14.40 5.13 6.32
C GLN A 46 -14.57 4.11 7.42
N ARG A 47 -13.91 4.29 8.57
CA ARG A 47 -14.05 3.40 9.72
C ARG A 47 -15.52 3.15 10.12
N SER A 48 -16.37 4.18 10.10
CA SER A 48 -17.81 4.09 10.38
C SER A 48 -18.66 3.40 9.30
N LYS A 49 -18.08 3.08 8.15
CA LYS A 49 -18.69 2.34 7.03
C LYS A 49 -18.00 1.00 6.75
N LEU A 50 -16.93 0.67 7.48
CA LEU A 50 -16.26 -0.61 7.37
C LEU A 50 -17.17 -1.71 7.92
N THR A 51 -17.48 -2.71 7.10
CA THR A 51 -18.32 -3.84 7.52
C THR A 51 -17.47 -4.93 8.17
N ARG A 52 -18.12 -5.81 8.94
CA ARG A 52 -17.45 -6.98 9.53
C ARG A 52 -16.82 -7.89 8.47
N GLU A 53 -17.42 -7.99 7.29
CA GLU A 53 -16.94 -8.80 6.17
C GLU A 53 -15.70 -8.22 5.48
N MET A 54 -15.55 -6.88 5.47
CA MET A 54 -14.32 -6.23 5.02
C MET A 54 -13.21 -6.35 6.07
N ALA A 55 -13.58 -6.24 7.35
CA ALA A 55 -12.65 -6.13 8.47
C ALA A 55 -12.09 -7.48 8.95
N LEU A 56 -12.94 -8.50 9.03
CA LEU A 56 -12.65 -9.79 9.67
C LEU A 56 -12.81 -10.94 8.66
N VAL A 57 -12.02 -10.90 7.58
CA VAL A 57 -12.02 -11.95 6.56
C VAL A 57 -11.39 -13.23 7.14
N PRO A 58 -12.07 -14.39 7.12
CA PRO A 58 -11.51 -15.64 7.64
C PRO A 58 -10.23 -16.06 6.91
N GLY A 59 -9.16 -16.33 7.66
CA GLY A 59 -7.83 -16.62 7.15
C GLY A 59 -6.88 -15.41 7.04
N TYR A 60 -7.34 -14.20 7.37
CA TYR A 60 -6.58 -12.96 7.19
C TYR A 60 -6.69 -12.00 8.39
N HIS A 61 -5.57 -11.36 8.72
CA HIS A 61 -5.52 -10.16 9.56
C HIS A 61 -5.51 -8.92 8.66
N ALA A 62 -6.49 -8.03 8.84
CA ALA A 62 -6.63 -6.82 8.05
C ALA A 62 -6.20 -5.58 8.85
N TYR A 63 -5.35 -4.74 8.26
CA TYR A 63 -4.86 -3.49 8.83
C TYR A 63 -5.32 -2.33 7.94
N PHE A 64 -5.83 -1.25 8.52
CA PHE A 64 -6.39 -0.12 7.76
C PHE A 64 -5.82 1.23 8.21
N SER A 65 -5.65 2.14 7.24
CA SER A 65 -5.60 3.59 7.45
C SER A 65 -6.72 4.26 6.65
N PHE A 66 -7.35 5.28 7.23
CA PHE A 66 -8.51 5.97 6.65
C PHE A 66 -8.23 7.46 6.47
N SER A 67 -8.77 8.06 5.41
CA SER A 67 -8.75 9.53 5.30
C SER A 67 -9.58 10.18 6.42
N LYS A 68 -8.93 11.10 7.12
CA LYS A 68 -9.49 11.99 8.14
C LYS A 68 -10.01 13.29 7.51
N VAL A 69 -9.58 13.62 6.29
CA VAL A 69 -9.91 14.86 5.55
C VAL A 69 -11.26 14.78 4.82
N LYS A 70 -11.56 13.66 4.14
CA LYS A 70 -12.73 13.55 3.25
C LYS A 70 -13.40 12.18 3.30
N LEU A 71 -14.74 12.18 3.30
CA LEU A 71 -15.52 10.95 3.25
C LEU A 71 -15.35 10.25 1.88
N GLY A 72 -15.15 8.94 1.88
CA GLY A 72 -15.04 8.15 0.64
C GLY A 72 -13.80 8.45 -0.21
N TYR A 73 -12.70 8.88 0.41
CA TYR A 73 -11.49 9.33 -0.26
C TYR A 73 -10.25 8.57 0.23
N SER A 74 -9.29 8.32 -0.66
CA SER A 74 -7.99 7.72 -0.33
C SER A 74 -8.17 6.41 0.49
N GLY A 75 -7.37 6.20 1.52
CA GLY A 75 -7.39 5.04 2.40
C GLY A 75 -6.58 3.87 1.83
N VAL A 76 -5.86 3.18 2.70
CA VAL A 76 -5.06 2.00 2.37
C VAL A 76 -5.38 0.86 3.33
N ALA A 77 -5.29 -0.38 2.84
CA ALA A 77 -5.51 -1.58 3.66
C ALA A 77 -4.48 -2.67 3.33
N VAL A 78 -4.05 -3.44 4.33
CA VAL A 78 -3.20 -4.62 4.14
C VAL A 78 -3.88 -5.83 4.75
N TYR A 79 -4.05 -6.89 3.97
CA TYR A 79 -4.49 -8.20 4.44
C TYR A 79 -3.29 -9.15 4.49
N VAL A 80 -3.00 -9.71 5.65
CA VAL A 80 -1.92 -10.68 5.88
C VAL A 80 -2.57 -12.03 6.21
N LYS A 81 -2.22 -13.11 5.51
CA LYS A 81 -2.72 -14.46 5.87
C LYS A 81 -2.30 -14.81 7.30
N ASP A 82 -3.18 -15.43 8.06
CA ASP A 82 -2.88 -15.88 9.44
C ASP A 82 -1.82 -17.00 9.50
N THR A 83 -1.60 -17.72 8.39
CA THR A 83 -0.59 -18.78 8.24
C THR A 83 0.84 -18.30 7.94
N VAL A 84 1.08 -16.99 7.81
CA VAL A 84 2.42 -16.42 7.59
C VAL A 84 2.89 -15.54 8.75
N MET A 85 4.13 -15.04 8.66
CA MET A 85 4.68 -14.11 9.64
C MET A 85 3.76 -12.89 9.81
N GLN A 86 3.46 -12.53 11.06
CA GLN A 86 2.66 -11.37 11.41
C GLN A 86 3.56 -10.16 11.69
N PRO A 87 3.10 -8.93 11.43
CA PRO A 87 3.90 -7.75 11.70
C PRO A 87 4.09 -7.56 13.21
N ARG A 88 5.34 -7.29 13.61
CA ARG A 88 5.79 -7.06 14.98
C ARG A 88 5.40 -5.66 15.47
N GLN A 89 5.40 -4.69 14.56
CA GLN A 89 5.04 -3.29 14.79
C GLN A 89 4.33 -2.72 13.55
N THR A 90 3.50 -1.69 13.76
CA THR A 90 2.67 -1.06 12.72
C THR A 90 2.64 0.44 12.92
N TYR A 91 2.75 1.22 11.84
CA TYR A 91 2.72 2.68 11.86
C TYR A 91 1.71 3.22 10.83
N GLU A 92 1.05 4.34 11.14
CA GLU A 92 0.16 5.05 10.22
C GLU A 92 0.87 6.27 9.65
N GLY A 93 0.65 6.57 8.36
CA GLY A 93 1.26 7.72 7.71
C GLY A 93 2.70 7.49 7.26
N ILE A 94 3.37 8.57 6.88
CA ILE A 94 4.73 8.58 6.34
C ILE A 94 5.66 9.57 7.08
N THR A 95 5.12 10.66 7.64
CA THR A 95 5.96 11.70 8.26
C THR A 95 6.57 11.23 9.59
N GLY A 96 5.94 10.26 10.25
CA GLY A 96 6.37 9.76 11.55
C GLY A 96 5.88 10.57 12.75
N ILE A 97 5.22 11.71 12.53
CA ILE A 97 4.70 12.59 13.59
C ILE A 97 3.64 11.92 14.49
N LEU A 98 3.08 10.79 14.04
CA LEU A 98 2.17 9.94 14.82
C LEU A 98 2.91 8.94 15.74
N ASP A 99 4.23 8.80 15.57
CA ASP A 99 5.08 7.84 16.28
C ASP A 99 6.13 8.52 17.18
N ALA A 100 6.76 9.61 16.71
CA ALA A 100 7.76 10.43 17.41
C ALA A 100 8.01 11.76 16.66
N ASP A 101 8.67 12.74 17.32
CA ASP A 101 9.20 13.92 16.62
C ASP A 101 10.24 13.50 15.57
N SER A 102 10.25 14.19 14.41
CA SER A 102 11.17 13.87 13.32
C SER A 102 11.70 15.14 12.65
N ASP A 103 13.02 15.34 12.74
CA ASP A 103 13.70 16.60 12.39
C ASP A 103 13.48 17.06 10.94
N PHE A 104 13.20 16.15 10.00
CA PHE A 104 12.96 16.53 8.60
C PHE A 104 11.59 17.18 8.37
N VAL A 105 10.64 17.04 9.30
CA VAL A 105 9.28 17.59 9.21
C VAL A 105 9.28 19.12 9.17
N TYR A 106 10.26 19.78 9.81
CA TYR A 106 10.36 21.23 9.85
C TYR A 106 10.68 21.89 8.50
N ASN A 107 11.09 21.12 7.49
CA ASN A 107 11.47 21.63 6.16
C ASN A 107 10.36 21.47 5.10
N LEU A 108 9.16 21.04 5.48
CA LEU A 108 8.04 20.79 4.56
C LEU A 108 7.21 22.06 4.35
N SER A 109 6.82 22.34 3.11
CA SER A 109 5.88 23.45 2.82
C SER A 109 4.45 23.12 3.29
N THR A 110 4.09 21.84 3.20
CA THR A 110 2.85 21.26 3.71
C THR A 110 3.03 20.80 5.17
N PRO A 111 2.19 21.26 6.12
CA PRO A 111 2.21 20.74 7.49
C PRO A 111 2.10 19.20 7.52
N ALA A 112 3.06 18.52 8.15
CA ALA A 112 3.16 17.05 8.15
C ALA A 112 1.86 16.32 8.51
N LYS A 113 1.10 16.85 9.47
CA LYS A 113 -0.20 16.28 9.85
C LYS A 113 -1.18 16.20 8.66
N LEU A 114 -1.18 17.17 7.75
CA LEU A 114 -2.06 17.16 6.57
C LEU A 114 -1.64 16.13 5.53
N LEU A 115 -0.34 15.80 5.44
CA LEU A 115 0.15 14.71 4.59
C LEU A 115 -0.38 13.35 5.07
N ASP A 116 -0.35 13.12 6.39
CA ASP A 116 -0.77 11.85 7.01
C ASP A 116 -2.30 11.75 7.22
N ASP A 117 -3.01 12.87 7.37
CA ASP A 117 -4.47 12.89 7.53
C ASP A 117 -5.23 12.36 6.29
N GLU A 118 -4.58 12.27 5.13
CA GLU A 118 -5.20 11.66 3.94
C GLU A 118 -5.21 10.11 3.97
N GLY A 119 -4.64 9.46 4.99
CA GLY A 119 -4.71 8.00 5.15
C GLY A 119 -4.05 7.23 4.01
N ARG A 120 -2.90 7.73 3.56
CA ARG A 120 -2.20 7.31 2.32
C ARG A 120 -1.15 6.23 2.51
N CYS A 121 -0.74 5.95 3.74
CA CYS A 121 0.34 5.01 4.03
C CYS A 121 0.03 4.20 5.28
N ILE A 122 0.34 2.91 5.23
CA ILE A 122 0.47 2.05 6.40
C ILE A 122 1.77 1.26 6.29
N ILE A 123 2.52 1.24 7.39
CA ILE A 123 3.84 0.63 7.46
C ILE A 123 3.77 -0.56 8.42
N LEU A 124 4.25 -1.73 7.99
CA LEU A 124 4.26 -2.97 8.78
C LEU A 124 5.70 -3.50 8.90
N ASP A 125 6.23 -3.62 10.12
CA ASP A 125 7.55 -4.23 10.38
C ASP A 125 7.40 -5.74 10.62
N PHE A 126 7.80 -6.56 9.65
CA PHE A 126 7.79 -8.02 9.78
C PHE A 126 9.08 -8.58 10.41
N GLY A 127 10.00 -7.73 10.86
CA GLY A 127 11.36 -8.09 11.29
C GLY A 127 12.29 -8.36 10.12
N PHE A 128 11.87 -9.18 9.15
CA PHE A 128 12.64 -9.50 7.94
C PHE A 128 12.69 -8.32 6.95
N PHE A 129 11.60 -7.55 6.84
CA PHE A 129 11.52 -6.31 6.06
C PHE A 129 10.43 -5.39 6.63
N ILE A 130 10.56 -4.10 6.32
CA ILE A 130 9.53 -3.09 6.50
C ILE A 130 8.71 -3.02 5.21
N LEU A 131 7.42 -3.32 5.29
CA LEU A 131 6.48 -3.11 4.19
C LEU A 131 5.87 -1.71 4.30
N LEU A 132 5.93 -0.92 3.24
CA LEU A 132 5.16 0.32 3.11
C LEU A 132 4.09 0.09 2.05
N ASN A 133 2.82 -0.01 2.45
CA ASN A 133 1.68 0.05 1.52
C ASN A 133 1.27 1.51 1.37
N ILE A 134 1.36 2.05 0.15
CA ILE A 134 1.26 3.49 -0.08
C ILE A 134 0.42 3.89 -1.29
N TYR A 135 -0.28 5.01 -1.18
CA TYR A 135 -1.02 5.68 -2.26
C TYR A 135 -0.54 7.12 -2.39
N PHE A 136 0.31 7.38 -3.39
CA PHE A 136 0.88 8.72 -3.60
C PHE A 136 -0.17 9.74 -4.08
N PRO A 137 0.01 11.03 -3.78
CA PRO A 137 -0.86 12.09 -4.30
C PRO A 137 -0.77 12.21 -5.83
N ASN A 138 -1.92 12.33 -6.48
CA ASN A 138 -2.03 12.65 -7.90
C ASN A 138 -2.16 14.17 -8.12
N ASP A 139 -1.76 14.64 -9.30
CA ASP A 139 -1.80 16.04 -9.75
C ASP A 139 -3.23 16.47 -10.11
N ALA A 140 -4.09 16.58 -9.09
CA ALA A 140 -5.48 16.95 -9.27
C ALA A 140 -5.68 18.41 -9.72
N ASN A 141 -4.74 19.30 -9.36
CA ASN A 141 -4.64 20.70 -9.75
C ASN A 141 -3.26 21.26 -9.36
N GLU A 142 -2.92 22.46 -9.84
CA GLU A 142 -1.65 23.14 -9.54
C GLU A 142 -1.42 23.34 -8.03
N THR A 143 -2.47 23.64 -7.26
CA THR A 143 -2.39 23.84 -5.79
C THR A 143 -2.09 22.57 -5.00
N ARG A 144 -1.95 21.40 -5.65
CA ARG A 144 -1.57 20.13 -5.03
C ARG A 144 -0.14 19.70 -5.33
N PHE A 145 0.60 20.46 -6.13
CA PHE A 145 1.98 20.14 -6.48
C PHE A 145 2.91 20.09 -5.25
N ASP A 146 2.90 21.11 -4.40
CA ASP A 146 3.73 21.15 -3.19
C ASP A 146 3.42 19.98 -2.26
N PHE A 147 2.13 19.73 -2.00
CA PHE A 147 1.67 18.56 -1.24
C PHE A 147 2.21 17.24 -1.82
N LYS A 148 2.18 17.08 -3.15
CA LYS A 148 2.71 15.89 -3.81
C LYS A 148 4.21 15.78 -3.58
N MET A 149 4.98 16.85 -3.78
CA MET A 149 6.45 16.80 -3.68
C MET A 149 6.95 16.70 -2.23
N ASP A 150 6.30 17.36 -1.26
CA ASP A 150 6.54 17.15 0.17
C ASP A 150 6.30 15.68 0.54
N TYR A 151 5.21 15.07 0.03
CA TYR A 151 4.94 13.65 0.25
C TYR A 151 6.05 12.75 -0.32
N HIS A 152 6.55 13.04 -1.53
CA HIS A 152 7.68 12.31 -2.12
C HIS A 152 8.96 12.45 -1.26
N HIS A 153 9.23 13.65 -0.75
CA HIS A 153 10.37 13.90 0.14
C HIS A 153 10.25 13.12 1.46
N CYS A 154 9.06 13.13 2.09
CA CYS A 154 8.77 12.34 3.28
C CYS A 154 8.97 10.83 3.05
N VAL A 155 8.50 10.29 1.93
CA VAL A 155 8.73 8.87 1.58
C VAL A 155 10.21 8.56 1.47
N GLN A 156 10.97 9.39 0.75
CA GLN A 156 12.41 9.22 0.64
C GLN A 156 13.10 9.24 2.01
N LYS A 157 12.80 10.24 2.87
CA LYS A 157 13.39 10.36 4.21
C LYS A 157 13.04 9.18 5.12
N ARG A 158 11.80 8.69 5.08
CA ARG A 158 11.37 7.52 5.86
C ARG A 158 12.08 6.24 5.41
N ILE A 159 12.27 6.06 4.10
CA ILE A 159 13.02 4.92 3.53
C ILE A 159 14.51 5.01 3.87
N GLU A 160 15.14 6.17 3.69
CA GLU A 160 16.53 6.44 4.09
C GLU A 160 16.74 6.10 5.58
N SER A 161 15.84 6.54 6.45
CA SER A 161 15.88 6.24 7.89
C SER A 161 15.86 4.74 8.17
N PHE A 162 14.93 3.96 7.58
CA PHE A 162 14.89 2.52 7.79
C PHE A 162 16.18 1.82 7.31
N LEU A 163 16.69 2.20 6.12
CA LEU A 163 17.90 1.62 5.56
C LEU A 163 19.15 1.94 6.41
N ASN A 164 19.26 3.16 6.94
CA ASN A 164 20.34 3.58 7.84
C ASN A 164 20.32 2.81 9.17
N HIS A 165 19.14 2.41 9.64
CA HIS A 165 18.96 1.50 10.80
C HIS A 165 19.16 0.01 10.44
N GLY A 166 19.68 -0.31 9.26
CA GLY A 166 19.97 -1.68 8.82
C GLY A 166 18.74 -2.52 8.45
N LYS A 167 17.54 -1.92 8.45
CA LYS A 167 16.31 -2.60 8.01
C LYS A 167 16.31 -2.75 6.49
N GLN A 168 15.58 -3.75 6.00
CA GLN A 168 15.24 -3.86 4.59
C GLN A 168 13.86 -3.28 4.33
N VAL A 169 13.63 -2.75 3.12
CA VAL A 169 12.41 -2.00 2.77
C VAL A 169 11.76 -2.60 1.52
N LEU A 170 10.44 -2.76 1.58
CA LEU A 170 9.58 -3.11 0.46
C LEU A 170 8.47 -2.06 0.33
N LEU A 171 8.63 -1.13 -0.61
CA LEU A 171 7.64 -0.12 -0.94
C LEU A 171 6.69 -0.69 -2.01
N VAL A 172 5.40 -0.74 -1.72
CA VAL A 172 4.39 -1.27 -2.65
C VAL A 172 3.19 -0.34 -2.75
N GLY A 173 2.68 -0.17 -3.97
CA GLY A 173 1.48 0.63 -4.20
C GLY A 173 1.51 1.44 -5.47
N ASP A 174 0.54 2.35 -5.56
CA ASP A 174 0.38 3.32 -6.63
C ASP A 174 1.22 4.56 -6.31
N ILE A 175 2.27 4.77 -7.11
CA ILE A 175 3.22 5.87 -6.98
C ILE A 175 2.73 7.13 -7.74
N ASN A 176 1.69 7.04 -8.58
CA ASN A 176 1.22 8.15 -9.42
C ASN A 176 2.36 8.86 -10.20
N ALA A 177 3.36 8.06 -10.62
CA ALA A 177 4.49 8.46 -11.43
C ALA A 177 4.93 7.33 -12.36
N VAL A 178 5.33 7.66 -13.58
CA VAL A 178 5.83 6.72 -14.59
C VAL A 178 7.34 6.82 -14.64
N HIS A 179 8.06 5.70 -14.47
CA HIS A 179 9.52 5.72 -14.39
C HIS A 179 10.19 5.92 -15.75
N GLU A 180 9.84 5.14 -16.78
CA GLU A 180 10.47 5.17 -18.11
C GLU A 180 9.47 5.39 -19.25
N GLU A 181 9.93 5.81 -20.43
CA GLU A 181 9.06 5.97 -21.62
C GLU A 181 8.32 4.67 -21.99
N ILE A 182 8.96 3.51 -21.82
CA ILE A 182 8.37 2.17 -22.07
C ILE A 182 7.17 1.85 -21.15
N ASP A 183 7.04 2.59 -20.04
CA ASP A 183 5.96 2.49 -19.07
C ASP A 183 4.77 3.42 -19.39
N HIS A 184 4.82 4.16 -20.50
CA HIS A 184 3.75 5.01 -21.01
C HIS A 184 3.23 4.52 -22.38
N CYS A 185 1.94 4.70 -22.67
CA CYS A 185 1.35 4.35 -23.98
C CYS A 185 1.71 5.35 -25.09
N ASP A 186 1.77 6.64 -24.78
CA ASP A 186 2.26 7.68 -25.69
C ASP A 186 3.19 8.66 -24.94
N ALA A 187 4.44 8.25 -24.73
CA ALA A 187 5.43 9.07 -24.00
C ALA A 187 5.69 10.41 -24.70
N LYS A 188 5.66 10.43 -26.05
CA LYS A 188 5.92 11.62 -26.87
C LYS A 188 4.80 12.64 -26.76
N GLN A 189 3.54 12.21 -26.72
CA GLN A 189 2.44 13.13 -26.46
C GLN A 189 2.50 13.64 -25.01
N SER A 190 2.78 12.76 -24.04
CA SER A 190 2.94 13.17 -22.64
C SER A 190 4.02 14.25 -22.44
N MET A 191 5.16 14.17 -23.14
CA MET A 191 6.19 15.21 -23.06
C MET A 191 5.72 16.56 -23.63
N LYS A 192 5.01 16.55 -24.77
CA LYS A 192 4.41 17.77 -25.35
C LYS A 192 3.35 18.37 -24.44
N ASP A 193 2.51 17.54 -23.82
CA ASP A 193 1.42 17.99 -22.95
C ASP A 193 1.93 18.71 -21.68
N HIS A 194 3.20 18.49 -21.30
CA HIS A 194 3.85 19.10 -20.15
C HIS A 194 4.97 20.11 -20.53
N ASP A 195 5.15 20.39 -21.82
CA ASP A 195 6.21 21.25 -22.37
C ASP A 195 7.64 20.89 -21.88
N ILE A 196 7.97 19.59 -21.90
CA ILE A 196 9.30 19.07 -21.50
C ILE A 196 10.03 18.41 -22.67
N SER A 197 11.36 18.45 -22.64
CA SER A 197 12.24 17.83 -23.63
C SER A 197 12.77 16.46 -23.22
N ASP A 198 13.02 16.20 -21.94
CA ASP A 198 13.34 14.89 -21.38
C ASP A 198 12.13 14.30 -20.63
N PHE A 199 11.84 13.01 -20.83
CA PHE A 199 10.72 12.34 -20.18
C PHE A 199 10.80 12.38 -18.64
N LYS A 200 12.01 12.46 -18.08
CA LYS A 200 12.31 12.51 -16.65
C LYS A 200 12.16 13.90 -16.05
N ASP A 201 11.94 14.95 -16.83
CA ASP A 201 11.99 16.33 -16.29
C ASP A 201 10.85 16.69 -15.34
N LEU A 202 9.74 15.95 -15.38
CA LEU A 202 8.70 16.07 -14.36
C LEU A 202 9.23 15.70 -12.97
N PRO A 203 9.10 16.56 -11.95
CA PRO A 203 9.71 16.36 -10.62
C PRO A 203 9.42 15.01 -9.96
N HIS A 204 8.20 14.47 -10.12
CA HIS A 204 7.83 13.16 -9.58
C HIS A 204 8.46 11.98 -10.35
N ARG A 205 8.73 12.12 -11.66
CA ARG A 205 9.47 11.12 -12.45
C ARG A 205 10.96 11.17 -12.11
N ARG A 206 11.53 12.37 -11.98
CA ARG A 206 12.92 12.57 -11.52
C ARG A 206 13.15 12.02 -10.12
N TRP A 207 12.19 12.18 -9.21
CA TRP A 207 12.21 11.57 -7.88
C TRP A 207 12.25 10.03 -7.97
N LEU A 208 11.34 9.43 -8.73
CA LEU A 208 11.26 7.98 -8.87
C LEU A 208 12.55 7.41 -9.48
N ASP A 209 13.11 8.12 -10.46
CA ASP A 209 14.39 7.79 -11.09
C ASP A 209 15.58 7.85 -10.12
N ASN A 210 15.58 8.80 -9.17
CA ASN A 210 16.58 8.87 -8.11
C ASN A 210 16.38 7.81 -7.01
N MET A 211 15.21 7.19 -6.91
CA MET A 211 14.91 6.13 -5.94
C MET A 211 15.21 4.71 -6.48
N ILE A 212 15.28 4.53 -7.80
CA ILE A 212 15.47 3.23 -8.46
C ILE A 212 16.94 3.01 -8.90
N ASP A 213 17.42 1.76 -8.75
CA ASP A 213 18.71 1.26 -9.21
C ASP A 213 18.90 1.48 -10.73
N PRO A 214 20.03 2.03 -11.20
CA PRO A 214 21.31 2.15 -10.50
C PRO A 214 21.47 3.37 -9.58
N LYS A 215 20.64 4.41 -9.73
CA LYS A 215 20.81 5.70 -9.01
C LYS A 215 20.45 5.56 -7.53
N GLY A 216 19.30 4.97 -7.23
CA GLY A 216 18.73 4.91 -5.90
C GLY A 216 18.95 3.60 -5.15
N PRO A 217 18.39 3.48 -3.93
CA PRO A 217 18.56 2.31 -3.05
C PRO A 217 17.56 1.17 -3.31
N LEU A 218 16.53 1.39 -4.15
CA LEU A 218 15.47 0.40 -4.42
C LEU A 218 15.61 -0.20 -5.81
N ILE A 219 15.09 -1.40 -6.00
CA ILE A 219 15.03 -2.10 -7.29
C ILE A 219 13.56 -2.24 -7.67
N ASP A 220 13.22 -1.82 -8.89
CA ASP A 220 11.93 -2.14 -9.50
C ASP A 220 11.87 -3.64 -9.79
N MET A 221 11.06 -4.37 -9.02
CA MET A 221 11.03 -5.81 -9.11
C MET A 221 10.40 -6.30 -10.41
N ALA A 222 9.41 -5.59 -10.97
CA ALA A 222 8.81 -5.97 -12.26
C ALA A 222 9.80 -5.75 -13.41
N ARG A 223 10.52 -4.62 -13.42
CA ARG A 223 11.57 -4.36 -14.44
C ARG A 223 12.81 -5.22 -14.26
N LEU A 224 13.10 -5.72 -13.05
CA LEU A 224 14.18 -6.70 -12.83
C LEU A 224 13.94 -8.01 -13.60
N TYR A 225 12.70 -8.51 -13.64
CA TYR A 225 12.34 -9.74 -14.36
C TYR A 225 11.90 -9.49 -15.81
N HIS A 226 11.42 -8.27 -16.12
CA HIS A 226 10.89 -7.90 -17.44
C HIS A 226 11.48 -6.58 -17.98
N PRO A 227 12.82 -6.45 -18.11
CA PRO A 227 13.46 -5.17 -18.43
C PRO A 227 12.91 -4.56 -19.72
N ASN A 228 12.80 -5.36 -20.78
CA ASN A 228 12.46 -4.90 -22.14
C ASN A 228 10.98 -5.15 -22.52
N ARG A 229 10.11 -5.55 -21.58
CA ARG A 229 8.69 -5.82 -21.89
C ARG A 229 7.95 -4.50 -22.12
N SER A 230 7.53 -4.25 -23.35
CA SER A 230 6.67 -3.13 -23.69
C SER A 230 5.21 -3.40 -23.29
N LYS A 231 4.41 -2.32 -23.17
CA LYS A 231 2.98 -2.38 -22.85
C LYS A 231 2.61 -3.09 -21.53
N MET A 232 3.53 -3.05 -20.57
CA MET A 232 3.37 -3.61 -19.21
C MET A 232 2.64 -2.60 -18.30
N TYR A 233 1.49 -2.10 -18.74
CA TYR A 233 0.73 -1.07 -18.02
C TYR A 233 -0.07 -1.67 -16.86
N THR A 234 -0.34 -0.84 -15.86
CA THR A 234 -1.10 -1.22 -14.65
C THR A 234 -2.34 -0.37 -14.44
N CYS A 235 -2.47 0.81 -15.06
CA CYS A 235 -3.62 1.69 -14.99
C CYS A 235 -4.12 2.07 -16.39
N TRP A 236 -5.45 2.11 -16.58
CA TRP A 236 -6.08 2.49 -17.86
C TRP A 236 -7.29 3.41 -17.65
N ASN A 237 -7.39 4.46 -18.47
CA ASN A 237 -8.49 5.41 -18.39
C ASN A 237 -9.85 4.76 -18.74
N THR A 238 -10.73 4.66 -17.76
CA THR A 238 -12.08 4.07 -17.90
C THR A 238 -13.03 4.90 -18.75
N ARG A 239 -12.94 6.23 -18.73
CA ARG A 239 -13.80 7.11 -19.56
C ARG A 239 -13.54 6.93 -21.05
N LEU A 240 -12.30 6.59 -21.42
CA LEU A 240 -11.88 6.30 -22.78
C LEU A 240 -12.02 4.81 -23.14
N ASN A 241 -12.46 3.95 -22.20
CA ASN A 241 -12.43 2.49 -22.30
C ASN A 241 -11.06 1.97 -22.81
N ALA A 242 -9.98 2.45 -22.19
CA ALA A 242 -8.64 2.30 -22.74
C ALA A 242 -7.99 0.92 -22.52
N ARG A 243 -8.54 0.10 -21.60
CA ARG A 243 -7.98 -1.20 -21.19
C ARG A 243 -7.98 -2.26 -22.31
N PRO A 244 -9.06 -2.46 -23.10
CA PRO A 244 -9.04 -3.40 -24.23
C PRO A 244 -8.03 -3.05 -25.33
N GLY A 245 -7.76 -1.75 -25.55
CA GLY A 245 -6.70 -1.29 -26.47
C GLY A 245 -5.29 -1.33 -25.86
N ASN A 246 -5.17 -1.71 -24.58
CA ASN A 246 -3.99 -1.59 -23.75
C ASN A 246 -3.31 -0.20 -23.85
N PHE A 247 -4.11 0.87 -23.82
CA PHE A 247 -3.63 2.25 -23.82
C PHE A 247 -3.62 2.77 -22.38
N GLY A 248 -2.50 2.60 -21.69
CA GLY A 248 -2.38 2.87 -20.26
C GLY A 248 -0.99 3.32 -19.84
N THR A 249 -0.74 3.31 -18.54
CA THR A 249 0.55 3.62 -17.92
C THR A 249 0.88 2.60 -16.83
N ARG A 250 2.16 2.42 -16.52
CA ARG A 250 2.59 1.70 -15.32
C ARG A 250 2.89 2.70 -14.22
N ILE A 251 2.06 2.69 -13.18
CA ILE A 251 2.16 3.55 -11.99
C ILE A 251 2.09 2.78 -10.67
N ASP A 252 1.82 1.47 -10.73
CA ASP A 252 1.81 0.56 -9.59
C ASP A 252 3.13 -0.22 -9.55
N TYR A 253 3.77 -0.27 -8.39
CA TYR A 253 5.12 -0.82 -8.24
C TYR A 253 5.27 -1.72 -7.01
N ILE A 254 6.25 -2.62 -7.09
CA ILE A 254 6.90 -3.26 -5.95
C ILE A 254 8.39 -2.89 -6.05
N LEU A 255 8.84 -1.99 -5.18
CA LEU A 255 10.22 -1.52 -5.10
C LEU A 255 10.89 -2.08 -3.85
N ALA A 256 11.98 -2.85 -4.01
CA ALA A 256 12.65 -3.53 -2.91
C ALA A 256 14.08 -3.02 -2.69
N SER A 257 14.51 -2.85 -1.44
CA SER A 257 15.90 -2.50 -1.13
C SER A 257 16.88 -3.55 -1.66
N LYS A 258 18.08 -3.14 -2.08
CA LYS A 258 19.05 -4.03 -2.79
C LYS A 258 19.36 -5.33 -2.02
N GLY A 259 19.34 -5.31 -0.69
CA GLY A 259 19.55 -6.50 0.16
C GLY A 259 18.43 -7.55 0.10
N LEU A 260 17.22 -7.20 -0.36
CA LEU A 260 16.14 -8.15 -0.60
C LEU A 260 16.23 -8.87 -1.94
N LYS A 261 17.00 -8.35 -2.92
CA LYS A 261 17.13 -8.92 -4.28
C LYS A 261 17.35 -10.45 -4.29
N PRO A 262 18.23 -11.05 -3.46
CA PRO A 262 18.48 -12.50 -3.50
C PRO A 262 17.31 -13.36 -3.01
N TRP A 263 16.30 -12.76 -2.39
CA TRP A 263 15.14 -13.45 -1.81
C TRP A 263 13.94 -13.49 -2.75
N PHE A 264 13.96 -12.74 -3.85
CA PHE A 264 12.91 -12.80 -4.87
C PHE A 264 13.16 -13.91 -5.89
N LYS A 265 12.06 -14.51 -6.33
CA LYS A 265 11.99 -15.56 -7.34
C LYS A 265 11.47 -15.02 -8.67
N TYR A 266 10.45 -14.16 -8.63
CA TYR A 266 9.74 -13.60 -9.78
C TYR A 266 8.93 -12.37 -9.37
N ALA A 267 8.57 -11.49 -10.31
CA ALA A 267 7.59 -10.42 -10.11
C ALA A 267 7.01 -9.97 -11.46
N ASP A 268 5.71 -9.71 -11.51
CA ASP A 268 4.98 -9.39 -12.75
C ASP A 268 3.66 -8.65 -12.43
N ILE A 269 2.94 -8.23 -13.47
CA ILE A 269 1.61 -7.63 -13.42
C ILE A 269 0.51 -8.67 -13.71
N GLN A 270 -0.72 -8.43 -13.26
CA GLN A 270 -1.88 -9.30 -13.52
C GLN A 270 -2.99 -8.57 -14.31
N PRO A 271 -2.74 -8.18 -15.58
CA PRO A 271 -3.63 -7.31 -16.37
C PRO A 271 -5.01 -7.92 -16.66
N ASP A 272 -5.17 -9.23 -16.50
CA ASP A 272 -6.44 -9.93 -16.68
C ASP A 272 -7.37 -9.84 -15.44
N ILE A 273 -6.84 -9.41 -14.28
CA ILE A 273 -7.64 -9.23 -13.07
C ILE A 273 -8.40 -7.90 -13.14
N LEU A 274 -9.71 -8.01 -13.34
CA LEU A 274 -10.66 -6.89 -13.42
C LEU A 274 -11.16 -6.46 -12.03
N GLY A 275 -11.98 -5.40 -12.01
CA GLY A 275 -12.62 -4.87 -10.79
C GLY A 275 -12.14 -3.49 -10.36
N SER A 276 -11.13 -2.95 -11.05
CA SER A 276 -10.59 -1.60 -10.91
C SER A 276 -10.14 -1.09 -12.29
N ASP A 277 -9.90 0.22 -12.42
CA ASP A 277 -9.14 0.81 -13.52
C ASP A 277 -7.64 0.49 -13.46
N HIS A 278 -7.17 -0.03 -12.32
CA HIS A 278 -5.85 -0.66 -12.18
C HIS A 278 -5.90 -2.19 -12.25
N CYS A 279 -4.76 -2.84 -12.47
CA CYS A 279 -4.54 -4.26 -12.22
C CYS A 279 -3.53 -4.50 -11.08
N PRO A 280 -3.53 -5.67 -10.43
CA PRO A 280 -2.52 -6.00 -9.44
C PRO A 280 -1.10 -6.11 -10.00
N VAL A 281 -0.13 -5.89 -9.12
CA VAL A 281 1.29 -6.21 -9.31
C VAL A 281 1.71 -7.13 -8.17
N TYR A 282 2.50 -8.17 -8.45
CA TYR A 282 2.92 -9.13 -7.43
C TYR A 282 4.40 -9.49 -7.53
N ALA A 283 4.96 -9.92 -6.40
CA ALA A 283 6.31 -10.44 -6.29
C ALA A 283 6.35 -11.70 -5.42
N ASP A 284 6.93 -12.76 -6.00
CA ASP A 284 7.17 -14.04 -5.35
C ASP A 284 8.54 -14.04 -4.68
N PHE A 285 8.56 -14.31 -3.38
CA PHE A 285 9.76 -14.68 -2.64
C PHE A 285 10.08 -16.16 -2.85
N LEU A 286 11.37 -16.49 -2.79
CA LEU A 286 11.85 -17.86 -2.59
C LEU A 286 11.20 -18.48 -1.34
N PRO A 287 11.15 -19.82 -1.23
CA PRO A 287 10.67 -20.49 -0.02
C PRO A 287 11.48 -20.02 1.21
N ILE A 288 10.80 -19.32 2.12
CA ILE A 288 11.34 -18.95 3.43
C ILE A 288 11.04 -20.14 4.34
N ASN A 289 12.08 -20.86 4.78
CA ASN A 289 11.92 -21.92 5.78
C ASN A 289 11.50 -21.27 7.10
N GLN A 290 10.29 -21.58 7.58
CA GLN A 290 9.72 -21.04 8.83
C GLN A 290 10.34 -21.66 10.10
N ASP A 291 11.41 -22.46 9.99
CA ASP A 291 12.09 -23.14 11.12
C ASP A 291 12.75 -22.16 12.12
N THR A 292 12.81 -20.86 11.83
CA THR A 292 13.13 -19.85 12.82
C THR A 292 11.96 -19.69 13.79
N GLN A 293 12.01 -20.40 14.92
CA GLN A 293 11.22 -20.06 16.10
C GLN A 293 11.60 -18.66 16.61
N ASP A 294 10.99 -17.62 16.04
CA ASP A 294 11.00 -16.28 16.62
C ASP A 294 10.19 -16.33 17.93
N GLN A 295 10.86 -16.57 19.06
CA GLN A 295 10.25 -16.71 20.39
C GLN A 295 9.70 -15.39 20.96
N HIS A 296 9.45 -14.37 20.13
CA HIS A 296 8.91 -13.09 20.53
C HIS A 296 7.84 -12.61 19.55
N VAL A 297 6.68 -13.28 19.58
CA VAL A 297 5.42 -12.69 19.11
C VAL A 297 5.05 -11.58 20.10
N SER A 298 5.58 -10.39 19.85
CA SER A 298 5.25 -9.15 20.54
C SER A 298 3.74 -8.88 20.43
N SER A 299 2.97 -9.24 21.46
CA SER A 299 1.50 -9.24 21.42
C SER A 299 0.86 -7.86 21.62
N TYR A 300 1.57 -6.77 21.30
CA TYR A 300 1.00 -5.44 21.37
C TYR A 300 -0.15 -5.30 20.37
N PRO A 301 -1.37 -4.96 20.82
CA PRO A 301 -2.51 -4.82 19.92
C PRO A 301 -2.31 -3.60 19.04
N SER A 302 -1.98 -3.83 17.76
CA SER A 302 -1.91 -2.75 16.77
C SER A 302 -3.24 -1.97 16.73
N PRO A 303 -3.22 -0.63 16.81
CA PRO A 303 -4.45 0.18 16.70
C PRO A 303 -5.01 0.21 15.26
N LEU A 304 -4.25 -0.29 14.29
CA LEU A 304 -4.62 -0.35 12.86
C LEU A 304 -5.21 -1.72 12.47
N LEU A 305 -4.94 -2.77 13.27
CA LEU A 305 -5.52 -4.11 13.10
C LEU A 305 -7.03 -4.08 13.36
N ALA A 306 -7.82 -4.46 12.35
CA ALA A 306 -9.27 -4.32 12.37
C ALA A 306 -9.95 -5.13 13.49
N SER A 307 -9.40 -6.29 13.90
CA SER A 307 -9.94 -7.07 15.02
C SER A 307 -9.82 -6.36 16.38
N ASN A 308 -8.96 -5.34 16.50
CA ASN A 308 -8.86 -4.50 17.69
C ASN A 308 -9.85 -3.33 17.71
N PHE A 309 -10.54 -3.04 16.59
CA PHE A 309 -11.53 -1.96 16.50
C PHE A 309 -12.71 -2.23 17.44
N THR A 310 -13.10 -1.23 18.23
CA THR A 310 -14.14 -1.35 19.25
C THR A 310 -15.49 -1.71 18.67
N GLU A 311 -15.76 -1.28 17.44
CA GLU A 311 -16.96 -1.54 16.66
C GLU A 311 -17.18 -3.03 16.31
N PHE A 312 -16.11 -3.84 16.34
CA PHE A 312 -16.19 -5.29 16.07
C PHE A 312 -16.01 -6.18 17.29
N LYS A 313 -15.71 -5.60 18.46
CA LYS A 313 -15.68 -6.31 19.73
C LYS A 313 -17.11 -6.69 20.14
N GLN A 314 -17.32 -7.96 20.47
CA GLN A 314 -18.64 -8.45 20.84
C GLN A 314 -19.03 -7.92 22.22
N ASN A 315 -20.00 -7.02 22.27
CA ASN A 315 -20.63 -6.61 23.52
C ASN A 315 -21.29 -7.84 24.17
N LYS A 316 -20.97 -8.11 25.44
CA LYS A 316 -21.60 -9.22 26.18
C LYS A 316 -23.11 -8.97 26.27
N LEU A 317 -23.91 -9.99 25.96
CA LEU A 317 -25.38 -9.95 26.09
C LEU A 317 -25.83 -9.53 27.50
N SER A 318 -25.05 -9.85 28.54
CA SER A 318 -25.26 -9.38 29.91
C SER A 318 -25.42 -7.86 30.04
N ASN A 319 -24.78 -7.07 29.17
CA ASN A 319 -24.85 -5.61 29.21
C ASN A 319 -26.24 -5.09 28.75
N TYR A 320 -27.01 -5.90 28.03
CA TYR A 320 -28.39 -5.58 27.64
C TYR A 320 -29.42 -6.07 28.66
N PHE A 321 -29.11 -7.11 29.44
CA PHE A 321 -29.98 -7.62 30.51
C PHE A 321 -29.68 -7.03 31.90
N GLY A 322 -28.58 -6.29 32.03
CA GLY A 322 -28.10 -5.66 33.27
C GLY A 322 -28.88 -4.40 33.70
N LYS A 323 -30.21 -4.44 33.71
CA LYS A 323 -31.09 -3.48 34.43
C LYS A 323 -32.52 -4.01 34.61
N SER A 324 -32.63 -5.20 35.20
CA SER A 324 -33.86 -5.58 35.92
C SER A 324 -34.02 -4.60 37.09
N SER A 325 -34.85 -3.57 36.92
CA SER A 325 -35.19 -2.66 38.01
C SER A 325 -35.85 -3.46 39.13
N SER A 326 -35.21 -3.53 40.28
CA SER A 326 -35.78 -4.09 41.50
C SER A 326 -37.14 -3.45 41.76
N LEU A 327 -38.21 -4.26 41.75
CA LEU A 327 -39.51 -3.86 42.25
C LEU A 327 -39.32 -3.34 43.69
N PRO A 328 -39.82 -2.14 44.03
CA PRO A 328 -39.61 -1.59 45.36
C PRO A 328 -40.32 -2.47 46.39
N HIS A 329 -39.59 -2.90 47.42
CA HIS A 329 -40.16 -3.52 48.61
C HIS A 329 -41.04 -2.49 49.32
N SER A 330 -42.37 -2.63 49.22
CA SER A 330 -43.32 -1.91 50.05
C SER A 330 -43.39 -2.57 51.43
N THR A 331 -43.04 -1.83 52.47
CA THR A 331 -43.29 -2.21 53.87
C THR A 331 -44.79 -2.34 54.16
N PRO A 332 -45.20 -3.20 55.10
CA PRO A 332 -46.61 -3.49 55.35
C PRO A 332 -47.29 -2.37 56.16
N PRO A 333 -48.51 -1.93 55.78
CA PRO A 333 -49.32 -1.05 56.62
C PRO A 333 -50.03 -1.84 57.73
N SER A 334 -50.21 -1.21 58.89
CA SER A 334 -50.97 -1.74 60.01
C SER A 334 -52.49 -1.64 59.78
N SER A 335 -53.23 -2.37 60.61
CA SER A 335 -54.67 -2.59 60.52
C SER A 335 -55.54 -1.37 60.84
N SER A 336 -56.52 -1.07 59.98
CA SER A 336 -57.87 -0.63 60.38
C SER A 336 -58.89 -0.88 59.27
N GLN A 337 -60.11 -1.28 59.64
CA GLN A 337 -61.25 -1.47 58.73
C GLN A 337 -62.13 -0.17 58.68
N PRO A 338 -63.36 -0.17 58.12
CA PRO A 338 -63.57 0.08 56.69
C PRO A 338 -64.59 1.19 56.41
N SER A 339 -64.55 1.79 55.22
CA SER A 339 -65.73 2.51 54.70
C SER A 339 -65.70 2.73 53.18
N ALA A 340 -66.84 2.40 52.57
CA ALA A 340 -67.35 2.95 51.32
C ALA A 340 -68.67 3.68 51.67
N PRO A 341 -69.40 4.38 50.76
CA PRO A 341 -69.17 4.60 49.33
C PRO A 341 -69.38 6.08 48.92
N SER A 342 -69.87 6.34 47.68
CA SER A 342 -70.50 7.58 47.16
C SER A 342 -69.59 8.83 47.03
N SER A 343 -69.29 9.38 45.85
CA SER A 343 -70.10 9.90 44.71
C SER A 343 -70.55 11.36 44.87
N THR A 344 -70.61 12.09 43.74
CA THR A 344 -71.25 13.42 43.54
C THR A 344 -70.59 14.64 44.24
N HIS A 345 -70.57 15.87 43.71
CA HIS A 345 -71.06 16.41 42.42
C HIS A 345 -70.39 17.78 42.10
N SER A 346 -70.09 18.05 40.81
CA SER A 346 -70.24 19.37 40.14
C SER A 346 -69.34 20.57 40.59
N THR A 347 -69.10 21.66 39.84
CA THR A 347 -69.62 22.21 38.56
C THR A 347 -68.52 22.95 37.76
N SER A 348 -68.65 23.01 36.42
CA SER A 348 -68.16 24.06 35.46
C SER A 348 -66.63 24.36 35.41
N SER A 349 -65.94 24.52 34.26
CA SER A 349 -66.31 24.89 32.88
C SER A 349 -65.14 24.52 31.91
N LEU A 350 -65.05 24.76 30.58
CA LEU A 350 -65.88 25.39 29.52
C LEU A 350 -65.32 24.91 28.12
N LYS A 351 -66.18 24.60 27.13
CA LYS A 351 -65.92 24.52 25.65
C LYS A 351 -64.85 23.51 25.14
N ARG A 352 -65.23 22.51 24.31
CA ARG A 352 -65.40 22.54 22.82
C ARG A 352 -64.10 22.84 22.04
N SER A 353 -63.74 22.15 20.94
CA SER A 353 -64.20 20.88 20.35
C SER A 353 -63.32 20.53 19.13
N ALA A 354 -63.07 19.22 18.90
CA ALA A 354 -63.15 18.46 17.62
C ALA A 354 -62.80 19.13 16.26
N SER A 355 -62.26 18.45 15.23
CA SER A 355 -61.70 17.09 15.04
C SER A 355 -61.24 16.94 13.56
N THR A 356 -60.39 15.94 13.25
CA THR A 356 -60.31 15.09 12.02
C THR A 356 -61.05 15.49 10.71
N SER A 357 -60.59 15.24 9.47
CA SER A 357 -59.35 14.67 8.88
C SER A 357 -59.47 14.70 7.32
N PHE A 358 -58.35 14.43 6.62
CA PHE A 358 -58.23 13.85 5.25
C PHE A 358 -58.65 14.60 3.95
N ASN A 359 -57.75 14.48 2.96
CA ASN A 359 -57.94 14.21 1.51
C ASN A 359 -58.19 15.31 0.44
N THR A 360 -57.12 15.54 -0.36
CA THR A 360 -57.08 15.35 -1.85
C THR A 360 -57.41 16.50 -2.83
N THR A 361 -56.63 16.54 -3.92
CA THR A 361 -56.87 17.05 -5.31
C THR A 361 -56.68 18.54 -5.73
N GLN A 362 -55.61 18.75 -6.51
CA GLN A 362 -55.53 19.37 -7.87
C GLN A 362 -55.54 20.89 -8.16
N ASN A 363 -54.61 21.26 -9.08
CA ASN A 363 -54.63 22.37 -10.08
C ASN A 363 -54.45 23.83 -9.58
N LYS A 364 -53.80 24.78 -10.29
CA LYS A 364 -53.45 24.88 -11.74
C LYS A 364 -52.28 25.89 -12.01
N LYS A 365 -51.42 25.55 -13.00
CA LYS A 365 -50.61 26.38 -13.96
C LYS A 365 -50.14 27.83 -13.65
N ALA A 366 -48.83 28.06 -13.88
CA ALA A 366 -48.25 29.20 -14.61
C ALA A 366 -47.01 28.74 -15.43
N ALA A 367 -46.50 29.51 -16.40
CA ALA A 367 -45.56 29.03 -17.44
C ALA A 367 -44.41 30.01 -17.80
N SER A 368 -43.50 29.55 -18.70
CA SER A 368 -42.32 30.25 -19.28
C SER A 368 -41.02 30.13 -18.44
N SER A 369 -39.80 29.96 -18.99
CA SER A 369 -39.32 29.88 -20.38
C SER A 369 -38.25 28.76 -20.59
N LYS A 370 -37.62 28.65 -21.78
CA LYS A 370 -36.66 27.58 -22.16
C LYS A 370 -35.27 28.12 -22.58
N ARG A 371 -34.24 27.28 -22.38
CA ARG A 371 -32.91 27.19 -23.08
C ARG A 371 -31.82 28.23 -22.72
N PRO A 372 -30.53 27.94 -23.01
CA PRO A 372 -29.87 26.63 -23.21
C PRO A 372 -28.55 26.44 -22.40
N ALA A 373 -28.03 25.22 -22.37
CA ALA A 373 -26.67 24.93 -21.88
C ALA A 373 -25.58 25.40 -22.88
N PRO A 374 -24.40 25.83 -22.41
CA PRO A 374 -23.29 26.20 -23.28
C PRO A 374 -22.64 24.98 -23.91
N LYS A 375 -22.27 25.10 -25.19
CA LYS A 375 -21.51 24.09 -25.92
C LYS A 375 -20.00 24.28 -25.72
N THR A 376 -19.28 23.17 -25.84
CA THR A 376 -17.88 23.02 -26.22
C THR A 376 -17.20 24.22 -26.88
N ALA A 377 -15.98 24.55 -26.44
CA ALA A 377 -15.02 25.34 -27.19
C ALA A 377 -13.59 24.81 -26.96
N PHE A 378 -13.22 23.77 -27.71
CA PHE A 378 -11.82 23.53 -28.10
C PHE A 378 -11.59 24.19 -29.48
N ALA A 379 -10.33 24.42 -29.83
CA ALA A 379 -9.83 25.07 -31.05
C ALA A 379 -9.92 26.61 -31.08
N ASN A 380 -8.77 27.26 -30.85
CA ASN A 380 -8.39 28.56 -31.42
C ASN A 380 -6.89 28.89 -31.24
N TYR A 381 -5.98 28.01 -31.67
CA TYR A 381 -4.54 28.32 -31.76
C TYR A 381 -3.90 27.76 -33.04
N PHE A 382 -4.16 28.45 -34.15
CA PHE A 382 -3.37 28.36 -35.38
C PHE A 382 -3.27 29.72 -36.07
N THR A 383 -2.20 30.46 -35.80
CA THR A 383 -1.72 31.57 -36.64
C THR A 383 -0.18 31.58 -36.62
N LYS A 384 0.43 31.52 -37.81
CA LYS A 384 1.89 31.59 -38.00
C LYS A 384 2.42 33.03 -37.88
N LYS A 385 3.64 33.15 -37.33
CA LYS A 385 4.80 33.99 -37.74
C LYS A 385 5.95 33.63 -36.79
N THR A 386 7.03 32.95 -37.21
CA THR A 386 8.24 33.49 -37.87
C THR A 386 8.86 34.68 -37.14
N ASP A 387 10.04 34.49 -36.52
CA ASP A 387 11.33 35.01 -37.02
C ASP A 387 12.55 34.45 -36.23
N ASN A 388 13.77 34.78 -36.67
CA ASN A 388 15.05 34.10 -36.36
C ASN A 388 15.87 34.73 -35.22
N ALA A 389 16.81 33.94 -34.64
CA ALA A 389 18.19 34.28 -34.20
C ALA A 389 18.66 33.20 -33.17
N THR A 390 19.64 32.31 -33.42
CA THR A 390 21.12 32.42 -33.56
C THR A 390 21.92 32.63 -32.26
N ASP A 391 23.02 31.86 -32.19
CA ASP A 391 24.18 31.84 -31.27
C ASP A 391 24.08 30.90 -30.04
N THR A 392 24.93 29.87 -29.84
CA THR A 392 26.42 29.79 -29.69
C THR A 392 26.92 30.63 -28.51
N ASP A 393 27.73 30.15 -27.56
CA ASP A 393 28.78 29.11 -27.55
C ASP A 393 28.89 28.51 -26.09
N LYS A 394 29.42 27.30 -25.83
CA LYS A 394 30.83 26.97 -25.46
C LYS A 394 31.50 27.92 -24.43
N ILE A 395 32.37 27.51 -23.49
CA ILE A 395 32.98 26.23 -23.07
C ILE A 395 33.73 26.45 -21.73
N SER A 396 33.83 25.43 -20.84
CA SER A 396 34.87 25.27 -19.78
C SER A 396 35.02 26.36 -18.70
N ASN A 397 35.83 26.22 -17.64
CA ASN A 397 36.16 25.09 -16.74
C ASN A 397 36.86 25.71 -15.50
N THR A 398 36.79 25.06 -14.33
CA THR A 398 37.76 25.14 -13.20
C THR A 398 38.16 26.52 -12.65
N THR A 399 38.11 26.76 -11.34
CA THR A 399 39.21 26.40 -10.43
C THR A 399 38.79 26.53 -8.96
N SER A 400 39.37 25.69 -8.10
CA SER A 400 39.14 25.65 -6.66
C SER A 400 39.82 26.81 -5.90
N THR A 401 39.13 27.40 -4.91
CA THR A 401 39.77 28.25 -3.90
C THR A 401 39.23 27.95 -2.50
N LYS A 402 40.13 27.68 -1.54
CA LYS A 402 39.81 27.55 -0.10
C LYS A 402 39.76 28.94 0.56
N GLN A 403 38.68 29.23 1.29
CA GLN A 403 38.62 30.24 2.38
C GLN A 403 37.67 29.66 3.44
N GLN A 404 38.17 29.18 4.59
CA GLN A 404 38.41 29.92 5.84
C GLN A 404 37.13 30.43 6.55
N LEU A 405 36.87 29.87 7.74
CA LEU A 405 35.78 30.27 8.65
C LEU A 405 36.14 31.53 9.44
N PRO A 406 35.16 32.37 9.80
CA PRO A 406 35.23 33.25 10.97
C PRO A 406 34.85 32.48 12.25
N GLN A 407 35.49 32.82 13.37
CA GLN A 407 35.10 32.37 14.71
C GLN A 407 34.02 33.30 15.30
N HIS A 408 33.12 32.75 16.11
CA HIS A 408 32.46 33.52 17.16
C HIS A 408 32.12 32.59 18.34
N GLU A 409 32.45 33.03 19.54
CA GLU A 409 32.10 32.36 20.80
C GLU A 409 30.72 32.87 21.26
N ASP A 410 29.82 31.99 21.74
CA ASP A 410 29.60 31.82 23.19
C ASP A 410 28.61 30.69 23.55
N GLN A 411 29.02 29.90 24.55
CA GLN A 411 28.26 29.18 25.59
C GLN A 411 26.81 28.66 25.36
N HIS A 412 26.68 27.35 25.12
CA HIS A 412 26.05 26.44 26.11
C HIS A 412 26.32 24.97 25.73
N GLN A 413 27.34 24.34 26.33
CA GLN A 413 27.69 22.96 26.04
C GLN A 413 27.17 22.04 27.15
N GLN A 414 26.09 21.31 26.87
CA GLN A 414 25.75 20.12 27.65
C GLN A 414 26.81 19.06 27.35
N ASP A 415 27.38 18.44 28.39
CA ASP A 415 28.27 17.29 28.22
C ASP A 415 27.47 16.11 27.67
N VAL A 416 27.49 15.96 26.35
CA VAL A 416 26.97 14.79 25.66
C VAL A 416 27.99 13.67 25.85
N ASP A 417 27.62 12.61 26.58
CA ASP A 417 28.45 11.43 26.79
C ASP A 417 28.70 10.71 25.45
N LEU A 418 29.80 11.11 24.81
CA LEU A 418 30.21 10.64 23.50
C LEU A 418 30.59 9.16 23.54
N ASP A 419 31.10 8.67 24.67
CA ASP A 419 31.44 7.25 24.85
C ASP A 419 30.18 6.39 24.99
N ALA A 420 29.13 6.88 25.68
CA ALA A 420 27.82 6.23 25.68
C ALA A 420 27.20 6.18 24.28
N LEU A 421 27.27 7.25 23.49
CA LEU A 421 26.79 7.27 22.10
C LEU A 421 27.60 6.34 21.18
N ILE A 422 28.92 6.32 21.31
CA ILE A 422 29.80 5.41 20.56
C ILE A 422 29.49 3.96 20.93
N LYS A 423 29.31 3.65 22.23
CA LYS A 423 28.95 2.32 22.69
C LYS A 423 27.56 1.90 22.21
N GLU A 424 26.57 2.78 22.25
CA GLU A 424 25.24 2.50 21.72
C GLU A 424 25.27 2.26 20.20
N ALA A 425 26.04 3.06 19.45
CA ALA A 425 26.25 2.88 18.01
C ALA A 425 26.98 1.55 17.69
N GLN A 426 27.98 1.16 18.48
CA GLN A 426 28.67 -0.12 18.36
C GLN A 426 27.74 -1.30 18.69
N GLU A 427 26.95 -1.22 19.75
CA GLU A 427 25.95 -2.25 20.09
C GLU A 427 24.86 -2.37 19.02
N LYS A 428 24.38 -1.26 18.45
CA LYS A 428 23.47 -1.23 17.29
C LYS A 428 24.13 -1.88 16.07
N GLN A 429 25.39 -1.59 15.78
CA GLN A 429 26.13 -2.16 14.64
C GLN A 429 26.43 -3.66 14.83
N VAL A 430 26.72 -4.11 16.05
CA VAL A 430 26.90 -5.53 16.38
C VAL A 430 25.57 -6.29 16.25
N LYS A 431 24.46 -5.74 16.76
CA LYS A 431 23.12 -6.31 16.56
C LYS A 431 22.78 -6.42 15.06
N ALA A 432 23.04 -5.39 14.26
CA ALA A 432 22.83 -5.42 12.81
C ALA A 432 23.65 -6.52 12.08
N LYS A 433 24.91 -6.75 12.50
CA LYS A 433 25.76 -7.85 11.97
C LYS A 433 25.24 -9.24 12.38
N VAL A 434 24.65 -9.39 13.57
CA VAL A 434 24.03 -10.66 14.00
C VAL A 434 22.83 -11.00 13.11
N TRP A 435 21.94 -10.05 12.81
CA TRP A 435 20.76 -10.29 11.96
C TRP A 435 21.11 -10.72 10.53
N THR A 436 22.21 -10.24 9.96
CA THR A 436 22.68 -10.69 8.63
C THR A 436 23.25 -12.12 8.63
N SER A 437 23.67 -12.64 9.79
CA SER A 437 24.21 -14.01 9.89
C SER A 437 23.15 -15.11 9.96
N ILE A 438 21.93 -14.78 10.41
CA ILE A 438 20.84 -15.72 10.70
C ILE A 438 20.17 -16.24 9.42
N PHE A 439 20.18 -15.45 8.34
CA PHE A 439 19.52 -15.79 7.07
C PHE A 439 20.53 -16.03 5.94
N LYS A 440 21.24 -17.16 5.97
CA LYS A 440 22.02 -17.62 4.82
C LYS A 440 21.09 -18.04 3.69
N ALA A 441 21.08 -17.28 2.59
CA ALA A 441 20.36 -17.64 1.38
C ALA A 441 20.76 -19.04 0.88
N PRO A 442 19.83 -19.84 0.32
CA PRO A 442 20.15 -21.16 -0.23
C PRO A 442 21.21 -21.05 -1.32
N LYS A 443 22.29 -21.85 -1.23
CA LYS A 443 23.31 -21.93 -2.28
C LYS A 443 22.73 -22.60 -3.53
N ILE A 444 22.28 -21.80 -4.49
CA ILE A 444 21.92 -22.28 -5.82
C ILE A 444 23.22 -22.73 -6.52
N PRO A 445 23.32 -23.98 -7.00
CA PRO A 445 24.50 -24.45 -7.71
C PRO A 445 24.61 -23.78 -9.08
N THR A 446 25.84 -23.63 -9.58
CA THR A 446 26.10 -23.22 -10.97
C THR A 446 26.26 -24.45 -11.85
N CYS A 447 25.76 -24.38 -13.09
CA CYS A 447 25.88 -25.51 -14.02
C CYS A 447 27.34 -25.70 -14.47
N THR A 448 27.72 -26.96 -14.72
CA THR A 448 29.12 -27.32 -15.00
C THR A 448 29.66 -26.71 -16.29
N PHE A 449 28.82 -26.49 -17.30
CA PHE A 449 29.19 -25.92 -18.60
C PHE A 449 29.16 -24.39 -18.58
N HIS A 450 27.98 -23.75 -18.50
CA HIS A 450 27.85 -22.29 -18.62
C HIS A 450 28.28 -21.48 -17.39
N LYS A 451 28.54 -22.13 -16.24
CA LYS A 451 28.84 -21.49 -14.94
C LYS A 451 27.77 -20.52 -14.41
N GLN A 452 26.58 -20.51 -15.01
CA GLN A 452 25.45 -19.69 -14.58
C GLN A 452 24.63 -20.38 -13.47
N PRO A 453 23.93 -19.62 -12.59
CA PRO A 453 23.03 -20.17 -11.58
C PRO A 453 21.94 -21.05 -12.19
N CYS A 454 21.67 -22.19 -11.57
CA CYS A 454 20.68 -23.16 -12.02
C CYS A 454 19.24 -22.77 -11.64
N VAL A 455 18.27 -23.27 -12.40
CA VAL A 455 16.84 -23.15 -12.09
C VAL A 455 16.39 -24.34 -11.25
N GLU A 456 15.71 -24.08 -10.14
CA GLU A 456 15.05 -25.10 -9.33
C GLU A 456 13.72 -25.55 -9.98
N ARG A 457 13.51 -26.85 -10.05
CA ARG A 457 12.29 -27.52 -10.53
C ARG A 457 11.83 -28.55 -9.50
N ILE A 458 10.54 -28.87 -9.51
CA ILE A 458 9.94 -29.89 -8.63
C ILE A 458 9.36 -31.00 -9.51
N VAL A 459 9.55 -32.26 -9.11
CA VAL A 459 8.96 -33.41 -9.80
C VAL A 459 7.45 -33.44 -9.54
N THR A 460 6.65 -33.11 -10.56
CA THR A 460 5.18 -33.21 -10.52
C THR A 460 4.64 -34.59 -10.92
N LYS A 461 5.45 -35.40 -11.61
CA LYS A 461 5.07 -36.76 -12.03
C LYS A 461 4.94 -37.68 -10.80
N LYS A 462 3.78 -38.34 -10.66
CA LYS A 462 3.53 -39.35 -9.60
C LYS A 462 4.61 -40.44 -9.63
N GLY A 463 5.17 -40.75 -8.47
CA GLY A 463 6.24 -41.75 -8.30
C GLY A 463 7.10 -41.46 -7.06
N PRO A 464 8.16 -42.25 -6.81
CA PRO A 464 8.98 -42.15 -5.59
C PRO A 464 9.68 -40.80 -5.37
N ASN A 465 9.78 -39.98 -6.42
CA ASN A 465 10.41 -38.66 -6.38
C ASN A 465 9.41 -37.50 -6.44
N ALA A 466 8.09 -37.74 -6.46
CA ALA A 466 7.09 -36.68 -6.51
C ALA A 466 7.28 -35.68 -5.34
N GLY A 467 7.23 -34.39 -5.64
CA GLY A 467 7.48 -33.32 -4.67
C GLY A 467 8.96 -33.06 -4.34
N ARG A 468 9.91 -33.88 -4.81
CA ARG A 468 11.35 -33.60 -4.65
C ARG A 468 11.78 -32.48 -5.61
N ALA A 469 12.61 -31.56 -5.08
CA ALA A 469 13.21 -30.48 -5.84
C ALA A 469 14.60 -30.85 -6.41
N PHE A 470 14.93 -30.31 -7.57
CA PHE A 470 16.20 -30.51 -8.27
C PHE A 470 16.58 -29.25 -9.06
N TYR A 471 17.86 -29.10 -9.35
CA TYR A 471 18.44 -28.00 -10.12
C TYR A 471 18.79 -28.47 -11.53
N ILE A 472 18.50 -27.64 -12.54
CA ILE A 472 18.90 -27.82 -13.94
C ILE A 472 19.50 -26.53 -14.51
N CYS A 473 20.20 -26.62 -15.64
CA CYS A 473 20.66 -25.44 -16.38
C CYS A 473 19.52 -24.44 -16.65
N SER A 474 19.83 -23.14 -16.58
CA SER A 474 18.89 -22.03 -16.76
C SER A 474 18.61 -21.65 -18.21
N LYS A 475 19.45 -22.10 -19.15
CA LYS A 475 19.25 -21.96 -20.60
C LYS A 475 18.02 -22.75 -21.09
N PRO A 476 17.39 -22.35 -22.21
CA PRO A 476 16.23 -23.05 -22.75
C PRO A 476 16.60 -24.45 -23.26
N THR A 477 15.65 -25.40 -23.18
CA THR A 477 15.83 -26.74 -23.75
C THR A 477 15.83 -26.68 -25.28
N GLY A 478 16.90 -27.18 -25.89
CA GLY A 478 17.08 -27.19 -27.34
C GLY A 478 16.87 -28.56 -28.00
N PRO A 479 17.16 -28.67 -29.30
CA PRO A 479 17.39 -29.95 -29.97
C PRO A 479 18.49 -30.74 -29.25
N LYS A 480 18.42 -32.07 -29.27
CA LYS A 480 19.40 -32.94 -28.57
C LYS A 480 20.85 -32.70 -29.00
N ASP A 481 21.03 -32.35 -30.28
CA ASP A 481 22.33 -32.07 -30.90
C ASP A 481 22.53 -30.56 -31.17
N GLY A 482 21.73 -29.71 -30.50
CA GLY A 482 21.85 -28.25 -30.59
C GLY A 482 23.14 -27.74 -29.92
N PRO A 483 23.68 -26.59 -30.38
CA PRO A 483 24.93 -26.06 -29.86
C PRO A 483 24.77 -25.66 -28.38
N LYS A 484 25.70 -26.15 -27.53
CA LYS A 484 25.54 -26.11 -26.06
C LYS A 484 25.78 -24.72 -25.45
N ASP A 485 26.20 -23.73 -26.22
CA ASP A 485 26.26 -22.32 -25.84
C ASP A 485 24.87 -21.65 -25.86
N GLU A 486 24.01 -21.97 -26.83
CA GLU A 486 22.64 -21.47 -26.94
C GLU A 486 21.66 -22.20 -26.01
N TYR A 487 21.81 -23.52 -25.85
CA TYR A 487 20.83 -24.38 -25.18
C TYR A 487 21.28 -24.97 -23.83
N SER A 488 20.32 -25.53 -23.09
CA SER A 488 20.54 -26.17 -21.78
C SER A 488 21.56 -27.31 -21.85
N CYS A 489 22.58 -27.27 -21.00
CA CYS A 489 23.47 -28.42 -20.80
C CYS A 489 22.83 -29.47 -19.88
N ASP A 490 23.40 -30.67 -19.88
CA ASP A 490 22.92 -31.86 -19.16
C ASP A 490 23.11 -31.79 -17.62
N PHE A 491 23.30 -30.59 -17.07
CA PHE A 491 23.49 -30.40 -15.64
C PHE A 491 22.19 -30.73 -14.88
N PHE A 492 22.29 -31.67 -13.94
CA PHE A 492 21.22 -32.06 -13.05
C PHE A 492 21.78 -32.31 -11.65
N GLN A 493 21.14 -31.75 -10.61
CA GLN A 493 21.50 -32.00 -9.22
C GLN A 493 20.25 -32.04 -8.33
N TRP A 494 20.06 -33.10 -7.55
CA TRP A 494 19.02 -33.13 -6.52
C TRP A 494 19.29 -32.06 -5.45
N LYS A 495 18.26 -31.31 -5.04
CA LYS A 495 18.34 -30.44 -3.87
C LYS A 495 18.52 -31.32 -2.64
N GLN A 496 19.63 -31.15 -1.93
CA GLN A 496 19.88 -31.90 -0.70
C GLN A 496 18.81 -31.52 0.33
N GLN A 497 18.08 -32.52 0.84
CA GLN A 497 17.30 -32.35 2.06
C GLN A 497 18.30 -32.24 3.21
N THR A 498 18.21 -31.16 4.00
CA THR A 498 18.97 -31.00 5.23
C THR A 498 18.47 -32.00 6.26
N ASN A 499 19.08 -33.19 6.29
CA ASN A 499 18.79 -34.24 7.26
C ASN A 499 19.25 -33.82 8.66
N THR A 500 18.41 -33.08 9.38
CA THR A 500 18.52 -32.85 10.83
C THR A 500 17.95 -34.03 11.63
N ARG A 501 18.24 -35.26 11.18
CA ARG A 501 18.16 -36.46 12.02
C ARG A 501 19.56 -36.85 12.44
N GLY A 502 20.03 -36.19 13.51
CA GLY A 502 21.10 -36.73 14.33
C GLY A 502 20.71 -38.14 14.79
N ARG A 503 21.65 -39.08 14.71
CA ARG A 503 21.46 -40.43 15.27
C ARG A 503 21.43 -40.35 16.80
N GLN A 504 20.75 -41.35 17.37
CA GLN A 504 20.58 -41.69 18.79
C GLN A 504 21.63 -41.13 19.75
#